data_AF-A0A3N5KBG5-F1
#
_entry.id   AF-A0A3N5KBG5-F1
#
_cell.length_a   1.000
_cell.length_b   1.000
_cell.length_c   1.000
_cell.angle_alpha   90.00
_cell.angle_beta   90.00
_cell.angle_gamma   90.00
#
_symmetry.space_group_name_H-M   'P 1'
#
loop_
_entity.id
_entity.type
_entity.pdbx_description
1 polymer ?
#
loop_
_entity_poly.entity_id
_entity_poly.type
_entity_poly.pdbx_seq_one_letter_code
_entity_poly.pdbx_strand_id
1 'polypeptide(L)' 'MIVERIRDALHADAEHVRAVEVRIGLGYTAVLTDAECAGVAYTPREDLEHGCSPLSEAGSLAGRRLTEFLPRL' A
#
# COMPACT_ATOMS: atom_id res chain seq x y z
N MET A 1 16.57 -9.79 5.45
CA MET A 1 16.36 -8.41 5.96
C MET A 1 15.08 -8.34 6.78
N ILE A 2 14.86 -7.27 7.56
CA ILE A 2 13.63 -7.14 8.37
C ILE A 2 12.36 -7.06 7.50
N VAL A 3 12.43 -6.40 6.34
CA VAL A 3 11.33 -6.27 5.37
C VAL A 3 10.82 -7.63 4.90
N GLU A 4 11.71 -8.54 4.51
CA GLU A 4 11.34 -9.89 4.09
C GLU A 4 10.62 -10.66 5.20
N ARG A 5 11.10 -10.54 6.45
CA ARG A 5 10.47 -11.19 7.61
C ARG A 5 9.07 -10.64 7.90
N ILE A 6 8.86 -9.33 7.71
CA ILE A 6 7.55 -8.70 7.83
C ILE A 6 6.62 -9.23 6.73
N ARG A 7 7.11 -9.30 5.49
CA ARG A 7 6.34 -9.83 4.36
C ARG A 7 5.89 -11.26 4.60
N ASP A 8 6.80 -12.12 5.05
CA ASP A 8 6.51 -13.53 5.33
C ASP A 8 5.50 -13.67 6.48
N ALA A 9 5.64 -12.86 7.53
CA ALA A 9 4.72 -12.88 8.67
C ALA A 9 3.30 -12.41 8.30
N LEU A 10 3.17 -11.48 7.34
CA LEU A 10 1.89 -10.92 6.93
C LEU A 10 1.21 -11.70 5.79
N HIS A 11 1.90 -12.65 5.16
CA HIS A 11 1.41 -13.29 3.93
C HIS A 11 0.08 -14.02 4.11
N ALA A 12 -0.09 -14.74 5.22
CA ALA A 12 -1.33 -15.48 5.50
C ALA A 12 -2.53 -14.54 5.68
N ASP A 13 -2.37 -13.47 6.47
CA ASP A 13 -3.43 -12.50 6.71
C ASP A 13 -3.76 -11.69 5.46
N ALA A 14 -2.73 -11.33 4.68
CA ALA A 14 -2.88 -10.55 3.45
C ALA A 14 -3.68 -11.28 2.36
N GLU A 15 -3.78 -12.62 2.41
CA GLU A 15 -4.56 -13.40 1.45
C GLU A 15 -6.06 -13.16 1.61
N HIS A 16 -6.49 -12.80 2.83
CA HIS A 16 -7.90 -12.68 3.20
C HIS A 16 -8.39 -11.23 3.29
N VAL A 17 -7.51 -10.25 3.13
CA VAL A 17 -7.81 -8.82 3.27
C VAL A 17 -7.64 -8.11 1.94
N ARG A 18 -8.55 -7.17 1.63
CA ARG A 18 -8.50 -6.36 0.41
C ARG A 18 -8.30 -4.89 0.73
N ALA A 19 -7.63 -4.18 -0.15
CA ALA A 19 -7.61 -2.72 -0.13
C ALA A 19 -8.95 -2.19 -0.66
N VAL A 20 -9.71 -1.46 0.14
CA VAL A 20 -10.95 -0.79 -0.26
C VAL A 20 -10.63 0.56 -0.90
N GLU A 21 -9.65 1.28 -0.33
CA GLU A 21 -9.24 2.59 -0.80
C GLU A 21 -7.74 2.78 -0.64
N VAL A 22 -7.11 3.39 -1.64
CA VAL A 22 -5.70 3.79 -1.58
C VAL A 22 -5.63 5.28 -1.91
N ARG A 23 -5.04 6.07 -1.01
CA ARG A 23 -4.80 7.50 -1.21
C ARG A 23 -3.32 7.78 -1.13
N ILE A 24 -2.79 8.51 -2.11
CA ILE A 24 -1.40 8.95 -2.10
C ILE A 24 -1.38 10.44 -1.91
N GLY A 25 -1.06 10.84 -0.68
CA GLY A 25 -0.94 12.23 -0.30
C GLY A 25 0.47 12.73 -0.50
N LEU A 26 0.64 14.01 -0.18
CA LEU A 26 1.93 14.68 -0.29
C LEU A 26 2.95 14.17 0.73
N GLY A 27 2.56 13.63 1.89
CA GLY A 27 3.52 13.10 2.87
C GLY A 27 3.28 11.64 3.25
N TYR A 28 2.10 11.10 2.93
CA TYR A 28 1.72 9.76 3.34
C TYR A 28 0.88 9.08 2.27
N THR A 29 1.12 7.79 2.12
CA THR A 29 0.25 6.86 1.39
C THR A 29 -0.60 6.13 2.41
N ALA A 30 -1.91 6.18 2.24
CA ALA A 30 -2.88 5.50 3.10
C ALA A 30 -3.57 4.36 2.36
N VAL A 31 -3.82 3.26 3.07
CA VAL A 31 -4.61 2.12 2.60
C VAL A 31 -5.69 1.83 3.63
N LEU A 32 -6.95 1.83 3.20
CA LEU A 32 -8.10 1.35 3.96
C LEU A 32 -8.43 -0.06 3.49
N THR A 33 -8.74 -0.98 4.41
CA THR A 33 -9.08 -2.37 4.09
C THR A 33 -10.55 -2.69 4.33
N ASP A 34 -11.00 -3.83 3.80
CA ASP A 34 -12.34 -4.37 4.02
C ASP A 34 -12.54 -4.95 5.43
N ALA A 35 -11.45 -5.13 6.18
CA ALA A 35 -11.45 -5.43 7.61
C ALA A 35 -11.62 -4.17 8.50
N GLU A 36 -11.97 -3.03 7.90
CA GLU A 36 -12.13 -1.72 8.58
C GLU A 36 -10.85 -1.20 9.27
N CYS A 37 -9.69 -1.72 8.86
CA CYS A 37 -8.38 -1.28 9.32
C CYS A 37 -7.75 -0.31 8.32
N ALA A 38 -6.97 0.65 8.81
CA ALA A 38 -6.21 1.56 7.95
C ALA A 38 -4.73 1.56 8.32
N GLY A 39 -3.87 1.67 7.32
CA GLY A 39 -2.42 1.80 7.46
C GLY A 39 -1.91 2.99 6.67
N VAL A 40 -0.82 3.61 7.17
CA VAL A 40 -0.13 4.71 6.49
C VAL A 40 1.36 4.44 6.41
N ALA A 41 1.98 4.89 5.32
CA ALA A 41 3.43 4.90 5.14
C ALA A 41 3.88 6.26 4.61
N TYR A 42 5.08 6.69 4.98
CA TYR A 42 5.67 7.92 4.46
C TYR A 42 5.79 7.84 2.92
N THR A 43 5.43 8.92 2.24
CA THR A 43 5.65 9.07 0.80
C THR A 43 6.93 9.88 0.59
N PRO A 44 8.06 9.25 0.22
CA PRO A 44 9.33 9.95 0.07
C PRO A 44 9.26 10.91 -1.12
N ARG A 45 9.02 12.18 -0.84
CA ARG A 45 8.82 13.23 -1.86
C ARG A 45 10.11 13.60 -2.56
N GLU A 46 11.25 13.42 -1.89
CA GLU A 46 12.56 13.77 -2.41
C GLU A 46 12.93 12.91 -3.64
N ASP A 47 12.38 11.71 -3.72
CA ASP A 47 12.68 10.71 -4.75
C ASP A 47 11.60 10.63 -5.85
N LEU A 48 10.55 11.46 -5.78
CA LEU A 48 9.43 11.43 -6.72
C LEU A 48 9.63 12.43 -7.86
N GLU A 49 9.32 11.99 -9.09
CA GLU A 49 9.23 12.89 -10.24
C GLU A 49 8.17 13.97 -10.00
N HIS A 50 8.43 15.18 -10.51
CA HIS A 50 7.50 16.31 -10.38
C HIS A 50 6.17 15.98 -11.09
N GLY A 51 5.07 15.87 -10.33
CA GLY A 51 3.75 15.57 -10.88
C GLY A 51 2.65 15.45 -9.83
N CYS A 52 1.39 15.49 -10.28
CA CYS A 52 0.21 15.42 -9.39
C CYS A 52 -0.11 14.00 -8.87
N SER A 53 0.50 12.95 -9.45
CA SER A 53 0.33 11.58 -8.96
C SER A 53 1.63 10.80 -9.06
N PRO A 54 2.27 10.44 -7.93
CA PRO A 54 3.46 9.61 -7.93
C PRO A 54 3.19 8.13 -8.25
N LEU A 55 1.92 7.73 -8.40
CA LEU A 55 1.55 6.39 -8.85
C LEU A 55 0.37 6.48 -9.84
N SER A 56 0.66 6.27 -11.11
CA SER A 56 -0.35 6.28 -12.19
C SER A 56 -1.45 5.23 -11.98
N GLU A 57 -1.12 4.13 -11.29
CA GLU A 57 -2.02 3.00 -11.04
C GLU A 57 -2.83 3.11 -9.74
N ALA A 58 -2.77 4.22 -9.00
CA ALA A 58 -3.43 4.30 -7.68
C ALA A 58 -4.93 3.94 -7.72
N GLY A 59 -5.64 4.36 -8.77
CA GLY A 59 -7.06 4.07 -8.97
C GLY A 59 -7.39 2.61 -9.27
N SER A 60 -6.41 1.78 -9.65
CA SER A 60 -6.61 0.34 -9.90
C SER A 60 -6.27 -0.55 -8.70
N LEU A 61 -5.84 0.07 -7.59
CA LEU A 61 -5.46 -0.67 -6.37
C LEU A 61 -6.66 -1.03 -5.50
N ALA A 62 -7.76 -0.29 -5.59
CA ALA A 62 -8.99 -0.63 -4.88
C ALA A 62 -9.55 -1.98 -5.35
N GLY A 63 -10.00 -2.80 -4.40
CA GLY A 63 -10.52 -4.15 -4.61
C GLY A 63 -9.47 -5.27 -4.66
N ARG A 64 -8.17 -4.93 -4.78
CA ARG A 64 -7.06 -5.92 -4.86
C ARG A 64 -6.74 -6.52 -3.48
N ARG A 65 -6.26 -7.76 -3.47
CA ARG A 65 -5.83 -8.42 -2.22
C ARG A 65 -4.50 -7.83 -1.74
N LEU A 66 -4.30 -7.76 -0.43
CA LEU A 66 -3.05 -7.23 0.14
C LEU A 66 -1.81 -8.04 -0.25
N THR A 67 -1.94 -9.33 -0.58
CA THR A 67 -0.85 -10.14 -1.14
C THR A 67 -0.25 -9.54 -2.42
N GLU A 68 -1.03 -8.77 -3.19
CA GLU A 68 -0.57 -8.11 -4.40
C GLU A 68 0.29 -6.86 -4.11
N PHE A 69 0.24 -6.35 -2.88
CA PHE A 69 1.00 -5.19 -2.40
C PHE A 69 2.29 -5.62 -1.70
N LEU A 70 2.31 -6.78 -1.06
CA LEU A 70 3.44 -7.32 -0.32
C LEU A 70 4.77 -7.38 -1.11
N PRO A 71 4.80 -7.66 -2.43
CA PRO A 71 6.04 -7.60 -3.22
C PRO A 71 6.61 -6.18 -3.39
N ARG A 72 5.85 -5.13 -3.05
CA ARG A 72 6.22 -3.72 -3.14
C ARG A 72 6.71 -3.14 -1.80
N LEU A 73 6.75 -3.95 -0.75
CA LEU A 73 7.31 -3.63 0.57
C LEU A 73 8.84 -3.83 0.57
#